data_AF-A0A8T4Y625-F1
#
_entry.id   AF-A0A8T4Y625-F1
#
_cell.length_a   1.000
_cell.length_b   1.000
_cell.length_c   1.000
_cell.angle_alpha   90.00
_cell.angle_beta   90.00
_cell.angle_gamma   90.00
#
_symmetry.space_group_name_H-M   'P 1'
#
loop_
_entity.id
_entity.type
_entity.pdbx_description
1 polymer ?
#
loop_
_entity_poly.entity_id
_entity_poly.type
_entity_poly.pdbx_seq_one_letter_code
_entity_poly.pdbx_strand_id
1 'polypeptide(L)'
;MIGPKRNNSGQVLIVAALAIAFLISSTIAYIYQTGQAASVDEPYATHDFARNIKLSSRNLIVGWLANVSIGGDNETLGTTLDRWSSFVENQYFVGKCVLKSDCYKSGEYSEGLWIGWSEDGFGVTSAKVDFTLNLTVDGSEFTITFPVNVTTSIVSSGTYEVNPPFWHDVNMTINVYVDGMRALVEDLSVYYRHTSNWLSAKQLSNYSLSDYGNGTYRLTFTLSRFWIHKLLTRVFDRRDIFVQTSFMPEKLIDNLPIFLVGTSKPEIAEFDNTSLGSLTSPSGLGAVLSMGSNAEYWIIGSTNRKVFKYDGQNFTEVTPISNQFTSGISAVNWGDGYWLVGDRDGRIQKYDGSSWTDLTAEAGFNSLGIPISEIEWNEDFQYWLVGSNSIVKKFDGTIWTDVSPTVRQFEDEIGGISCDGSTWLVGDLKGVIQAFNGTQWTNLTSEAGFYSNGTSIYTIDWGDNKFLVGGKDGKIKMYNGSSWLDVSSGWGSNKDILAIEYSDTYAYWLVGGSYGQIMTFDGSLWRDLTNHAVLSGDINAVSAEFQC
;
A
#
# COMPACT_ATOMS: atom_id res chain seq x y z
N MET A 1 41.39 41.97 10.21
CA MET A 1 42.55 41.12 9.88
C MET A 1 42.07 39.67 9.79
N ILE A 2 41.57 39.25 8.62
CA ILE A 2 41.31 37.84 8.28
C ILE A 2 41.61 37.73 6.78
N GLY A 3 42.68 37.01 6.42
CA GLY A 3 43.08 36.80 5.03
C GLY A 3 42.22 35.73 4.35
N PRO A 4 41.98 35.81 3.03
CA PRO A 4 41.19 34.79 2.33
C PRO A 4 42.01 33.51 2.15
N LYS A 5 41.43 32.38 2.59
CA LYS A 5 41.89 31.02 2.26
C LYS A 5 41.95 30.85 0.74
N ARG A 6 43.14 30.58 0.21
CA ARG A 6 43.34 30.20 -1.20
C ARG A 6 42.80 28.78 -1.44
N ASN A 7 41.96 28.63 -2.46
CA ASN A 7 41.38 27.38 -2.92
C ASN A 7 42.46 26.46 -3.51
N ASN A 8 42.62 25.26 -2.95
CA ASN A 8 43.56 24.22 -3.37
C ASN A 8 43.04 23.33 -4.52
N SER A 9 41.89 23.66 -5.13
CA SER A 9 41.24 22.83 -6.16
C SER A 9 42.09 22.69 -7.43
N GLY A 10 42.80 23.74 -7.84
CA GLY A 10 43.71 23.69 -9.00
C GLY A 10 44.92 22.80 -8.78
N GLN A 11 45.43 22.70 -7.55
CA GLN A 11 46.56 21.83 -7.21
C GLN A 11 46.15 20.35 -7.21
N VAL A 12 44.95 20.03 -6.71
CA VAL A 12 44.42 18.65 -6.76
C VAL A 12 44.19 18.20 -8.20
N LEU A 13 43.70 19.08 -9.08
CA LEU A 13 43.52 18.77 -10.50
C LEU A 13 44.86 18.51 -11.20
N ILE A 14 45.88 19.30 -10.90
CA ILE A 14 47.23 19.14 -11.45
C ILE A 14 47.86 17.83 -10.95
N VAL A 15 47.71 17.50 -9.67
CA VAL A 15 48.23 16.24 -9.11
C VAL A 15 47.51 15.02 -9.68
N ALA A 16 46.19 15.08 -9.87
CA ALA A 16 45.43 14.01 -10.52
C ALA A 16 45.84 13.83 -11.99
N ALA A 17 46.00 14.92 -12.74
CA ALA A 17 46.47 14.87 -14.12
C ALA A 17 47.90 14.32 -14.23
N LEU A 18 48.79 14.68 -13.30
CA LEU A 18 50.15 14.13 -13.21
C LEU A 18 50.14 12.64 -12.85
N ALA A 19 49.29 12.21 -11.92
CA ALA A 19 49.16 10.80 -11.56
C ALA A 19 48.66 9.96 -12.74
N ILE A 20 47.67 10.44 -13.48
CA ILE A 20 47.17 9.82 -14.71
C ILE A 20 48.26 9.77 -15.78
N ALA A 21 49.01 10.87 -15.97
CA ALA A 21 50.11 10.91 -16.92
C ALA A 21 51.24 9.93 -16.53
N PHE A 22 51.59 9.82 -15.26
CA PHE A 22 52.59 8.86 -14.77
C PHE A 22 52.11 7.41 -14.91
N LEU A 23 50.83 7.12 -14.67
CA LEU A 23 50.26 5.80 -14.90
C LEU A 23 50.29 5.43 -16.39
N ILE A 24 49.92 6.35 -17.29
CA ILE A 24 49.99 6.14 -18.73
C ILE A 24 51.44 5.94 -19.18
N SER A 25 52.38 6.80 -18.75
CA SER A 25 53.79 6.68 -19.09
C SER A 25 54.44 5.41 -18.52
N SER A 26 54.08 5.00 -17.30
CA SER A 26 54.55 3.75 -16.71
C SER A 26 54.01 2.54 -17.46
N THR A 27 52.76 2.59 -17.94
CA THR A 27 52.16 1.51 -18.72
C THR A 27 52.82 1.41 -20.10
N ILE A 28 53.08 2.54 -20.76
CA ILE A 28 53.81 2.60 -22.04
C ILE A 28 55.26 2.11 -21.87
N ALA A 29 55.95 2.53 -20.80
CA ALA A 29 57.31 2.08 -20.51
C ALA A 29 57.37 0.58 -20.20
N TYR A 30 56.39 0.05 -19.45
CA TYR A 30 56.24 -1.38 -19.19
C TYR A 30 56.00 -2.16 -20.48
N ILE A 31 55.07 -1.71 -21.35
CA ILE A 31 54.79 -2.31 -22.66
C ILE A 31 56.04 -2.26 -23.57
N TYR A 32 56.81 -1.18 -23.51
CA TYR A 32 58.03 -1.03 -24.30
C TYR A 32 59.17 -1.94 -23.79
N GLN A 33 59.32 -2.07 -22.47
CA GLN A 33 60.31 -2.96 -21.86
C GLN A 33 59.95 -4.44 -22.03
N THR A 34 58.67 -4.81 -21.91
CA THR A 34 58.20 -6.16 -22.24
C THR A 34 58.25 -6.42 -23.75
N GLY A 35 58.05 -5.40 -24.58
CA GLY A 35 58.19 -5.46 -26.03
C GLY A 35 59.64 -5.60 -26.53
N GLN A 36 60.63 -5.02 -25.84
CA GLN A 36 62.05 -5.22 -26.16
C GLN A 36 62.59 -6.59 -25.71
N ALA A 37 61.95 -7.24 -24.73
CA ALA A 37 62.35 -8.55 -24.25
C ALA A 37 61.85 -9.72 -25.13
N ALA A 38 60.97 -9.45 -26.10
CA ALA A 38 60.48 -10.44 -27.05
C ALA A 38 61.46 -10.53 -28.23
N SER A 39 62.35 -11.53 -28.18
CA SER A 39 63.08 -11.99 -29.35
C SER A 39 62.12 -12.33 -30.48
N VAL A 40 62.48 -11.88 -31.68
CA VAL A 40 61.91 -12.28 -32.96
C VAL A 40 61.79 -13.80 -33.02
N ASP A 41 60.56 -14.29 -33.18
CA ASP A 41 60.12 -15.68 -33.44
C ASP A 41 59.22 -16.26 -32.34
N GLU A 42 57.97 -15.78 -32.12
CA GLU A 42 57.01 -16.58 -31.35
C GLU A 42 55.50 -16.35 -31.67
N PRO A 43 54.68 -17.42 -31.85
CA PRO A 43 53.23 -17.38 -32.12
C PRO A 43 52.35 -16.97 -30.91
N TYR A 44 52.95 -16.45 -29.84
CA TYR A 44 52.25 -16.05 -28.61
C TYR A 44 51.57 -14.67 -28.72
N ALA A 45 52.01 -13.79 -29.63
CA ALA A 45 51.45 -12.44 -29.79
C ALA A 45 49.96 -12.43 -30.22
N THR A 46 49.55 -13.36 -31.08
CA THR A 46 48.17 -13.44 -31.61
C THR A 46 47.17 -13.92 -30.54
N HIS A 47 47.58 -14.88 -29.70
CA HIS A 47 46.75 -15.40 -28.61
C HIS A 47 46.55 -14.35 -27.51
N ASP A 48 47.61 -13.64 -27.13
CA ASP A 48 47.53 -12.58 -26.14
C ASP A 48 46.70 -11.38 -26.64
N PHE A 49 46.84 -11.02 -27.92
CA PHE A 49 45.99 -10.01 -28.54
C PHE A 49 44.51 -10.42 -28.48
N ALA A 50 44.16 -11.63 -28.93
CA ALA A 50 42.80 -12.12 -28.90
C ALA A 50 42.22 -12.19 -27.47
N ARG A 51 43.03 -12.57 -26.48
CA ARG A 51 42.64 -12.56 -25.06
C ARG A 51 42.34 -11.14 -24.57
N ASN A 52 43.17 -10.17 -24.92
CA ASN A 52 42.97 -8.76 -24.55
C ASN A 52 41.71 -8.18 -25.20
N ILE A 53 41.42 -8.53 -26.45
CA ILE A 53 40.17 -8.13 -27.12
C ILE A 53 38.96 -8.72 -26.41
N LYS A 54 38.98 -10.01 -26.05
CA LYS A 54 37.90 -10.65 -25.28
C LYS A 54 37.63 -9.91 -23.95
N LEU A 55 38.68 -9.64 -23.19
CA LEU A 55 38.56 -8.93 -21.90
C LEU A 55 38.05 -7.49 -22.08
N SER A 56 38.57 -6.77 -23.07
CA SER A 56 38.21 -5.38 -23.31
C SER A 56 36.79 -5.24 -23.86
N SER A 57 36.35 -6.13 -24.76
CA SER A 57 34.96 -6.21 -25.22
C SER A 57 34.00 -6.44 -24.05
N ARG A 58 34.36 -7.29 -23.08
CA ARG A 58 33.54 -7.48 -21.87
C ARG A 58 33.47 -6.22 -21.03
N ASN A 59 34.59 -5.56 -20.78
CA ASN A 59 34.62 -4.33 -19.97
C ASN A 59 33.84 -3.18 -20.62
N LEU A 60 33.91 -3.06 -21.95
CA LEU A 60 33.09 -2.11 -22.72
C LEU A 60 31.59 -2.37 -22.49
N ILE A 61 31.15 -3.61 -22.63
CA ILE A 61 29.74 -3.99 -22.44
C ILE A 61 29.30 -3.77 -20.99
N VAL A 62 30.16 -4.09 -20.01
CA VAL A 62 29.89 -3.79 -18.59
C VAL A 62 29.68 -2.30 -18.37
N GLY A 63 30.61 -1.45 -18.83
CA GLY A 63 30.51 -0.01 -18.63
C GLY A 63 29.32 0.61 -19.37
N TRP A 64 29.03 0.13 -20.58
CA TRP A 64 27.85 0.55 -21.33
C TRP A 64 26.54 0.15 -20.61
N LEU A 65 26.45 -1.09 -20.13
CA LEU A 65 25.27 -1.59 -19.44
C LEU A 65 25.05 -0.86 -18.10
N ALA A 66 26.12 -0.57 -17.36
CA ALA A 66 26.07 0.24 -16.15
C ALA A 66 25.47 1.63 -16.44
N ASN A 67 25.96 2.32 -17.48
CA ASN A 67 25.43 3.62 -17.90
C ASN A 67 23.95 3.57 -18.32
N VAL A 68 23.58 2.63 -19.18
CA VAL A 68 22.18 2.53 -19.67
C VAL A 68 21.22 2.13 -18.56
N SER A 69 21.64 1.28 -17.63
CA SER A 69 20.79 0.80 -16.53
C SER A 69 20.29 1.91 -15.60
N ILE A 70 21.02 3.03 -15.51
CA ILE A 70 20.63 4.21 -14.72
C ILE A 70 20.02 5.34 -15.57
N GLY A 71 19.73 5.08 -16.85
CA GLY A 71 19.15 6.06 -17.77
C GLY A 71 20.16 7.02 -18.42
N GLY A 72 21.43 6.62 -18.52
CA GLY A 72 22.46 7.37 -19.24
C GLY A 72 22.21 7.46 -20.76
N ASP A 73 23.03 8.27 -21.44
CA ASP A 73 22.79 8.76 -22.82
C ASP A 73 22.46 7.70 -23.90
N ASN A 74 21.71 8.18 -24.91
CA ASN A 74 21.06 7.47 -26.04
C ASN A 74 22.00 6.80 -27.09
N GLU A 75 23.30 6.63 -26.84
CA GLU A 75 24.15 5.88 -27.77
C GLU A 75 23.75 4.40 -27.76
N THR A 76 23.21 3.91 -28.88
CA THR A 76 22.86 2.51 -29.03
C THR A 76 24.09 1.62 -28.84
N LEU A 77 23.89 0.40 -28.34
CA LEU A 77 24.97 -0.59 -28.20
C LEU A 77 25.74 -0.76 -29.52
N GLY A 78 25.04 -0.78 -30.65
CA GLY A 78 25.65 -0.89 -31.98
C GLY A 78 26.67 0.23 -32.27
N THR A 79 26.33 1.49 -32.01
CA THR A 79 27.25 2.62 -32.21
C THR A 79 28.51 2.51 -31.33
N THR A 80 28.35 2.04 -30.09
CA THR A 80 29.47 1.80 -29.18
C THR A 80 30.38 0.69 -29.70
N LEU A 81 29.78 -0.39 -30.24
CA LEU A 81 30.50 -1.51 -30.82
C LEU A 81 31.26 -1.14 -32.11
N ASP A 82 30.67 -0.32 -32.99
CA ASP A 82 31.34 0.14 -34.22
C ASP A 82 32.62 0.94 -33.92
N ARG A 83 32.56 1.80 -32.89
CA ARG A 83 33.72 2.56 -32.39
C ARG A 83 34.78 1.63 -31.81
N TRP A 84 34.36 0.61 -31.06
CA TRP A 84 35.26 -0.39 -30.51
C TRP A 84 35.95 -1.21 -31.59
N SER A 85 35.22 -1.71 -32.57
CA SER A 85 35.78 -2.45 -33.72
C SER A 85 36.80 -1.60 -34.47
N SER A 86 36.46 -0.34 -34.77
CA SER A 86 37.38 0.61 -35.40
C SER A 86 38.66 0.84 -34.58
N PHE A 87 38.55 0.92 -33.25
CA PHE A 87 39.71 1.05 -32.37
C PHE A 87 40.60 -0.21 -32.43
N VAL A 88 40.02 -1.39 -32.27
CA VAL A 88 40.75 -2.68 -32.26
C VAL A 88 41.50 -2.92 -33.56
N GLU A 89 40.86 -2.66 -34.70
CA GLU A 89 41.46 -2.83 -36.03
C GLU A 89 42.69 -1.93 -36.23
N ASN A 90 42.71 -0.75 -35.62
CA ASN A 90 43.84 0.18 -35.67
C ASN A 90 44.99 -0.18 -34.70
N GLN A 91 44.81 -1.14 -33.78
CA GLN A 91 45.85 -1.54 -32.81
C GLN A 91 46.66 -2.78 -33.24
N TYR A 92 46.29 -3.44 -34.34
CA TYR A 92 46.97 -4.66 -34.79
C TYR A 92 48.01 -4.37 -35.87
N PHE A 93 49.29 -4.44 -35.51
CA PHE A 93 50.40 -4.04 -36.41
C PHE A 93 51.09 -5.21 -37.14
N VAL A 94 50.73 -6.46 -36.83
CA VAL A 94 51.42 -7.67 -37.34
C VAL A 94 50.72 -8.23 -38.59
N GLY A 95 49.61 -7.62 -39.02
CA GLY A 95 48.89 -8.02 -40.23
C GLY A 95 47.51 -7.38 -40.34
N LYS A 96 46.52 -8.09 -40.88
CA LYS A 96 45.14 -7.59 -40.98
C LYS A 96 44.33 -8.03 -39.76
N CYS A 97 43.52 -7.13 -39.21
CA CYS A 97 42.56 -7.39 -38.15
C CYS A 97 41.18 -6.88 -38.59
N VAL A 98 40.16 -7.70 -38.39
CA VAL A 98 38.75 -7.31 -38.55
C VAL A 98 37.97 -7.81 -37.35
N LEU A 99 37.32 -6.91 -36.61
CA LEU A 99 36.43 -7.27 -35.51
C LEU A 99 34.99 -7.00 -35.93
N LYS A 100 34.18 -8.06 -35.97
CA LYS A 100 32.73 -7.96 -36.18
C LYS A 100 32.01 -8.22 -34.87
N SER A 101 30.89 -7.53 -34.67
CA SER A 101 30.03 -7.68 -33.51
C SER A 101 28.57 -7.74 -33.96
N ASP A 102 27.86 -8.75 -33.49
CA ASP A 102 26.46 -8.96 -33.77
C ASP A 102 25.68 -8.88 -32.46
N CYS A 103 24.84 -7.85 -32.33
CA CYS A 103 23.93 -7.74 -31.18
C CYS A 103 22.92 -8.88 -31.21
N TYR A 104 22.66 -9.48 -30.05
CA TYR A 104 21.68 -10.56 -29.94
C TYR A 104 20.24 -10.00 -30.05
N LYS A 105 19.40 -10.61 -30.90
CA LYS A 105 18.04 -10.08 -31.23
C LYS A 105 16.89 -11.07 -31.03
N SER A 106 17.10 -12.12 -30.24
CA SER A 106 16.05 -13.13 -29.99
C SER A 106 15.67 -13.22 -28.52
N GLY A 107 14.43 -13.64 -28.25
CA GLY A 107 13.87 -13.67 -26.91
C GLY A 107 13.56 -12.26 -26.41
N GLU A 108 13.93 -11.96 -25.17
CA GLU A 108 13.67 -10.68 -24.50
C GLU A 108 14.67 -9.57 -24.87
N TYR A 109 15.63 -9.85 -25.77
CA TYR A 109 16.66 -8.89 -26.17
C TYR A 109 16.20 -8.01 -27.32
N SER A 110 16.34 -6.70 -27.15
CA SER A 110 16.21 -5.68 -28.19
C SER A 110 17.58 -5.07 -28.49
N GLU A 111 18.12 -5.34 -29.69
CA GLU A 111 19.46 -4.89 -30.11
C GLU A 111 20.57 -5.19 -29.09
N GLY A 112 20.54 -6.40 -28.50
CA GLY A 112 21.53 -6.86 -27.54
C GLY A 112 21.29 -6.40 -26.10
N LEU A 113 20.24 -5.62 -25.82
CA LEU A 113 19.84 -5.17 -24.48
C LEU A 113 18.59 -5.89 -23.99
N TRP A 114 18.58 -6.24 -22.70
CA TRP A 114 17.38 -6.70 -21.99
C TRP A 114 17.27 -5.99 -20.65
N ILE A 115 16.22 -5.17 -20.48
CA ILE A 115 15.81 -4.59 -19.20
C ILE A 115 14.40 -5.09 -18.92
N GLY A 116 14.28 -5.96 -17.92
CA GLY A 116 13.01 -6.51 -17.45
C GLY A 116 12.86 -6.23 -15.96
N TRP A 117 12.18 -5.14 -15.60
CA TRP A 117 11.88 -4.79 -14.21
C TRP A 117 10.41 -5.02 -13.95
N SER A 118 10.06 -6.23 -13.52
CA SER A 118 8.68 -6.65 -13.33
C SER A 118 8.17 -6.35 -11.90
N GLU A 119 6.86 -6.57 -11.72
CA GLU A 119 6.15 -6.39 -10.45
C GLU A 119 5.89 -7.73 -9.72
N ASP A 120 6.60 -8.79 -10.11
CA ASP A 120 6.48 -10.15 -9.58
C ASP A 120 7.71 -10.56 -8.72
N GLY A 121 8.59 -9.61 -8.41
CA GLY A 121 9.79 -9.85 -7.62
C GLY A 121 10.99 -10.31 -8.45
N PHE A 122 10.84 -10.49 -9.76
CA PHE A 122 11.96 -10.71 -10.67
C PHE A 122 12.43 -9.40 -11.29
N GLY A 123 13.74 -9.24 -11.45
CA GLY A 123 14.33 -8.10 -12.14
C GLY A 123 15.59 -8.52 -12.87
N VAL A 124 15.81 -8.01 -14.07
CA VAL A 124 16.99 -8.32 -14.88
C VAL A 124 17.43 -7.15 -15.74
N THR A 125 18.74 -6.97 -15.79
CA THR A 125 19.45 -6.05 -16.66
C THR A 125 20.58 -6.83 -17.32
N SER A 126 20.56 -6.95 -18.66
CA SER A 126 21.49 -7.81 -19.39
C SER A 126 21.90 -7.23 -20.74
N ALA A 127 23.13 -7.51 -21.17
CA ALA A 127 23.64 -7.19 -22.49
C ALA A 127 24.33 -8.41 -23.11
N LYS A 128 24.01 -8.71 -24.37
CA LYS A 128 24.55 -9.86 -25.10
C LYS A 128 24.95 -9.51 -26.54
N VAL A 129 26.21 -9.82 -26.85
CA VAL A 129 26.84 -9.56 -28.16
C VAL A 129 27.74 -10.74 -28.54
N ASP A 130 27.64 -11.18 -29.79
CA ASP A 130 28.54 -12.18 -30.35
C ASP A 130 29.64 -11.49 -31.16
N PHE A 131 30.90 -11.76 -30.84
CA PHE A 131 32.05 -11.19 -31.56
C PHE A 131 32.70 -12.22 -32.46
N THR A 132 33.14 -11.78 -33.64
CA THR A 132 34.00 -12.56 -34.55
C THR A 132 35.25 -11.74 -34.87
N LEU A 133 36.40 -12.21 -34.40
CA LEU A 133 37.70 -11.62 -34.65
C LEU A 133 38.43 -12.41 -35.74
N ASN A 134 38.78 -11.76 -36.84
CA ASN A 134 39.58 -12.32 -37.92
C ASN A 134 40.96 -11.66 -37.94
N LEU A 135 42.01 -12.47 -37.83
CA LEU A 135 43.40 -12.03 -37.88
C LEU A 135 44.11 -12.72 -39.04
N THR A 136 44.93 -11.98 -39.78
CA THR A 136 45.82 -12.53 -40.81
C THR A 136 47.27 -12.24 -40.42
N VAL A 137 48.10 -13.29 -40.34
CA VAL A 137 49.55 -13.19 -40.05
C VAL A 137 50.29 -14.08 -41.05
N ASP A 138 51.25 -13.51 -41.78
CA ASP A 138 52.11 -14.25 -42.72
C ASP A 138 51.35 -15.19 -43.68
N GLY A 139 50.18 -14.74 -44.15
CA GLY A 139 49.32 -15.51 -45.06
C GLY A 139 48.43 -16.57 -44.41
N SER A 140 48.50 -16.75 -43.09
CA SER A 140 47.61 -17.62 -42.30
C SER A 140 46.45 -16.80 -41.70
N GLU A 141 45.23 -17.31 -41.81
CA GLU A 141 44.02 -16.70 -41.24
C GLU A 141 43.59 -17.42 -39.95
N PHE A 142 43.28 -16.63 -38.92
CA PHE A 142 42.78 -17.10 -37.63
C PHE A 142 41.44 -16.42 -37.35
N THR A 143 40.38 -17.21 -37.23
CA THR A 143 39.04 -16.74 -36.84
C THR A 143 38.71 -17.20 -35.44
N ILE A 144 38.33 -16.26 -34.58
CA ILE A 144 37.95 -16.50 -33.19
C ILE A 144 36.57 -15.90 -32.96
N THR A 145 35.60 -16.75 -32.67
CA THR A 145 34.26 -16.32 -32.26
C THR A 145 34.12 -16.46 -30.75
N PHE A 146 33.53 -15.45 -30.10
CA PHE A 146 33.25 -15.50 -28.66
C PHE A 146 32.02 -14.67 -28.30
N PRO A 147 31.12 -15.20 -27.45
CA PRO A 147 30.02 -14.43 -26.91
C PRO A 147 30.50 -13.58 -25.73
N VAL A 148 29.90 -12.40 -25.58
CA VAL A 148 29.91 -11.64 -24.33
C VAL A 148 28.47 -11.54 -23.86
N ASN A 149 28.21 -12.12 -22.69
CA ASN A 149 26.94 -12.01 -21.99
C ASN A 149 27.21 -11.46 -20.60
N VAL A 150 26.69 -10.27 -20.32
CA VAL A 150 26.82 -9.57 -19.04
C VAL A 150 25.43 -9.44 -18.47
N THR A 151 25.17 -10.06 -17.33
CA THR A 151 23.83 -10.09 -16.73
C THR A 151 23.91 -9.78 -15.25
N THR A 152 22.96 -8.98 -14.78
CA THR A 152 22.63 -8.83 -13.37
C THR A 152 21.14 -9.10 -13.21
N SER A 153 20.76 -10.03 -12.35
CA SER A 153 19.36 -10.29 -12.03
C SER A 153 19.13 -10.42 -10.53
N ILE A 154 17.90 -10.12 -10.13
CA ILE A 154 17.43 -10.20 -8.76
C ILE A 154 16.14 -11.00 -8.68
N VAL A 155 16.03 -11.76 -7.60
CA VAL A 155 14.80 -12.43 -7.19
C VAL A 155 14.51 -11.99 -5.77
N SER A 156 13.47 -11.19 -5.62
CA SER A 156 12.98 -10.70 -4.34
C SER A 156 11.67 -11.40 -4.03
N SER A 157 11.56 -11.91 -2.82
CA SER A 157 10.37 -12.56 -2.31
C SER A 157 10.21 -12.16 -0.85
N GLY A 158 9.01 -12.27 -0.32
CA GLY A 158 8.78 -11.93 1.07
C GLY A 158 7.41 -12.34 1.51
N THR A 159 7.27 -12.37 2.81
CA THR A 159 6.01 -12.57 3.51
C THR A 159 5.76 -11.41 4.44
N TYR A 160 4.52 -11.26 4.87
CA TYR A 160 4.21 -10.46 6.04
C TYR A 160 3.29 -11.24 6.96
N GLU A 161 3.50 -11.10 8.26
CA GLU A 161 2.71 -11.73 9.32
C GLU A 161 2.16 -10.67 10.27
N VAL A 162 1.03 -10.94 10.90
CA VAL A 162 0.44 -9.96 11.83
C VAL A 162 1.23 -9.95 13.13
N ASN A 163 1.61 -8.75 13.57
CA ASN A 163 2.21 -8.44 14.86
C ASN A 163 1.20 -7.54 15.61
N PRO A 164 0.79 -7.85 16.85
CA PRO A 164 -0.56 -7.53 17.34
C PRO A 164 -0.94 -6.05 17.27
N PRO A 165 -2.23 -5.73 17.10
CA PRO A 165 -3.13 -6.14 16.01
C PRO A 165 -2.97 -5.29 14.72
N PHE A 166 -2.14 -4.24 14.76
CA PHE A 166 -2.15 -3.15 13.76
C PHE A 166 -0.86 -3.03 12.95
N TRP A 167 0.03 -3.99 13.16
CA TRP A 167 1.36 -4.00 12.61
C TRP A 167 1.56 -5.30 11.82
N HIS A 168 2.27 -5.23 10.71
CA HIS A 168 2.68 -6.38 9.94
C HIS A 168 4.20 -6.48 9.94
N ASP A 169 4.72 -7.58 10.47
CA ASP A 169 6.14 -7.90 10.37
C ASP A 169 6.41 -8.42 8.96
N VAL A 170 7.17 -7.64 8.19
CA VAL A 170 7.58 -7.95 6.83
C VAL A 170 8.90 -8.69 6.88
N ASN A 171 8.94 -9.89 6.30
CA ASN A 171 10.10 -10.73 6.16
C ASN A 171 10.43 -10.90 4.67
N MET A 172 11.61 -10.50 4.23
CA MET A 172 12.00 -10.48 2.82
C MET A 172 13.32 -11.21 2.59
N THR A 173 13.40 -11.96 1.48
CA THR A 173 14.62 -12.59 0.98
C THR A 173 14.92 -12.07 -0.42
N ILE A 174 16.13 -11.58 -0.62
CA ILE A 174 16.64 -11.07 -1.90
C ILE A 174 17.82 -11.95 -2.33
N ASN A 175 17.76 -12.48 -3.54
CA ASN A 175 18.87 -13.20 -4.16
C ASN A 175 19.35 -12.43 -5.38
N VAL A 176 20.65 -12.17 -5.44
CA VAL A 176 21.28 -11.42 -6.53
C VAL A 176 22.20 -12.35 -7.32
N TYR A 177 22.06 -12.32 -8.64
CA TYR A 177 22.83 -13.13 -9.57
C TYR A 177 23.61 -12.23 -10.53
N VAL A 178 24.90 -12.50 -10.65
CA VAL A 178 25.80 -11.91 -11.64
C VAL A 178 26.26 -13.01 -12.58
N ASP A 179 25.98 -12.83 -13.87
CA ASP A 179 26.28 -13.80 -14.93
C ASP A 179 25.80 -15.23 -14.60
N GLY A 180 24.65 -15.34 -13.91
CA GLY A 180 24.01 -16.60 -13.52
C GLY A 180 24.47 -17.20 -12.19
N MET A 181 25.45 -16.59 -11.51
CA MET A 181 25.96 -17.05 -10.21
C MET A 181 25.58 -16.07 -9.10
N ARG A 182 25.31 -16.57 -7.89
CA ARG A 182 25.03 -15.65 -6.77
C ARG A 182 26.24 -14.79 -6.45
N ALA A 183 26.02 -13.50 -6.24
CA ALA A 183 27.10 -12.54 -6.07
C ALA A 183 26.75 -11.40 -5.11
N LEU A 184 27.81 -10.83 -4.52
CA LEU A 184 27.71 -9.67 -3.65
C LEU A 184 27.41 -8.41 -4.43
N VAL A 185 26.68 -7.50 -3.79
CA VAL A 185 26.29 -6.20 -4.33
C VAL A 185 27.20 -5.11 -3.81
N GLU A 186 27.17 -3.97 -4.48
CA GLU A 186 27.75 -2.72 -3.99
C GLU A 186 26.76 -1.95 -3.13
N ASP A 187 25.52 -1.84 -3.60
CA ASP A 187 24.43 -1.21 -2.86
C ASP A 187 23.12 -2.00 -2.99
N LEU A 188 22.36 -2.03 -1.90
CA LEU A 188 21.05 -2.64 -1.83
C LEU A 188 20.13 -1.74 -1.00
N SER A 189 19.04 -1.32 -1.63
CA SER A 189 18.05 -0.43 -1.03
C SER A 189 16.64 -1.02 -1.21
N VAL A 190 15.86 -1.03 -0.13
CA VAL A 190 14.47 -1.49 -0.12
C VAL A 190 13.55 -0.34 0.28
N TYR A 191 12.44 -0.23 -0.44
CA TYR A 191 11.40 0.77 -0.23
C TYR A 191 10.05 0.08 -0.05
N TYR A 192 9.17 0.72 0.71
CA TYR A 192 7.76 0.34 0.85
C TYR A 192 6.88 1.48 0.32
N ARG A 193 5.67 1.14 -0.11
CA ARG A 193 4.71 2.11 -0.63
C ARG A 193 3.81 2.62 0.49
N HIS A 194 3.86 3.93 0.75
CA HIS A 194 2.96 4.62 1.66
C HIS A 194 2.07 5.56 0.84
N THR A 195 0.76 5.31 0.85
CA THR A 195 -0.21 5.97 -0.04
C THR A 195 0.26 5.89 -1.51
N SER A 196 0.73 7.00 -2.09
CA SER A 196 1.23 7.11 -3.46
C SER A 196 2.77 7.18 -3.57
N ASN A 197 3.49 7.30 -2.45
CA ASN A 197 4.94 7.56 -2.42
C ASN A 197 5.76 6.34 -1.98
N TRP A 198 7.00 6.25 -2.48
CA TRP A 198 7.99 5.27 -2.04
C TRP A 198 8.83 5.82 -0.90
N LEU A 199 8.82 5.13 0.24
CA LEU A 199 9.60 5.48 1.44
C LEU A 199 10.68 4.43 1.69
N SER A 200 11.84 4.85 2.18
CA SER A 200 12.95 3.93 2.42
C SER A 200 12.70 3.11 3.68
N ALA A 201 12.73 1.78 3.56
CA ALA A 201 12.55 0.90 4.71
C ALA A 201 13.66 1.10 5.76
N LYS A 202 14.85 1.54 5.35
CA LYS A 202 15.99 1.84 6.24
C LYS A 202 15.71 2.97 7.25
N GLN A 203 14.67 3.78 7.01
CA GLN A 203 14.25 4.83 7.93
C GLN A 203 13.38 4.32 9.09
N LEU A 204 12.89 3.08 9.01
CA LEU A 204 12.11 2.45 10.07
C LEU A 204 13.03 2.03 11.22
N SER A 205 12.56 2.23 12.45
CA SER A 205 13.33 1.98 13.68
C SER A 205 13.64 0.50 13.93
N ASN A 206 12.84 -0.39 13.34
CA ASN A 206 12.91 -1.86 13.43
C ASN A 206 13.51 -2.51 12.17
N TYR A 207 14.06 -1.71 11.25
CA TYR A 207 14.71 -2.23 10.06
C TYR A 207 15.96 -3.03 10.40
N SER A 208 16.05 -4.25 9.89
CA SER A 208 17.21 -5.12 10.03
C SER A 208 17.53 -5.78 8.69
N LEU A 209 18.78 -5.65 8.25
CA LEU A 209 19.32 -6.28 7.04
C LEU A 209 20.47 -7.22 7.42
N SER A 210 20.36 -8.47 6.98
CA SER A 210 21.38 -9.50 7.12
C SER A 210 21.94 -9.88 5.75
N ASP A 211 23.24 -9.66 5.54
CA ASP A 211 24.00 -10.14 4.39
C ASP A 211 24.66 -11.49 4.74
N TYR A 212 24.36 -12.54 3.98
CA TYR A 212 24.92 -13.88 4.18
C TYR A 212 26.25 -14.11 3.47
N GLY A 213 26.81 -13.10 2.80
CA GLY A 213 28.13 -13.18 2.16
C GLY A 213 28.15 -13.96 0.83
N ASN A 214 26.98 -14.41 0.35
CA ASN A 214 26.85 -15.28 -0.81
C ASN A 214 25.84 -14.76 -1.86
N GLY A 215 25.50 -13.46 -1.82
CA GLY A 215 24.50 -12.87 -2.69
C GLY A 215 23.05 -13.11 -2.26
N THR A 216 22.84 -13.70 -1.09
CA THR A 216 21.53 -13.75 -0.41
C THR A 216 21.49 -12.73 0.72
N TYR A 217 20.42 -11.94 0.75
CA TYR A 217 20.15 -10.95 1.79
C TYR A 217 18.78 -11.25 2.40
N ARG A 218 18.67 -11.11 3.72
CA ARG A 218 17.40 -11.19 4.43
C ARG A 218 17.13 -9.88 5.14
N LEU A 219 15.90 -9.42 5.02
CA LEU A 219 15.45 -8.16 5.57
C LEU A 219 14.21 -8.38 6.44
N THR A 220 14.14 -7.68 7.58
CA THR A 220 12.95 -7.63 8.43
C THR A 220 12.65 -6.19 8.84
N PHE A 221 11.38 -5.82 8.87
CA PHE A 221 10.88 -4.54 9.38
C PHE A 221 9.37 -4.67 9.61
N THR A 222 8.78 -3.76 10.38
CA THR A 222 7.33 -3.74 10.61
C THR A 222 6.71 -2.54 9.91
N LEU A 223 5.61 -2.77 9.19
CA LEU A 223 4.78 -1.73 8.61
C LEU A 223 3.44 -1.67 9.34
N SER A 224 2.76 -0.53 9.25
CA SER A 224 1.34 -0.52 9.59
C SER A 224 0.59 -1.44 8.64
N ARG A 225 -0.34 -2.24 9.18
CA ARG A 225 -1.20 -3.10 8.36
C ARG A 225 -2.06 -2.33 7.35
N PHE A 226 -2.24 -1.03 7.56
CA PHE A 226 -3.04 -0.12 6.73
C PHE A 226 -2.31 0.39 5.49
N TRP A 227 -1.02 0.06 5.33
CA TRP A 227 -0.25 0.50 4.18
C TRP A 227 -0.31 -0.53 3.04
N ILE A 228 -0.16 -0.05 1.82
CA ILE A 228 -0.01 -0.93 0.66
C ILE A 228 1.33 -1.65 0.81
N HIS A 229 1.29 -2.97 0.97
CA HIS A 229 2.49 -3.77 1.21
C HIS A 229 3.37 -3.93 -0.05
N LYS A 230 3.24 -3.06 -1.07
CA LYS A 230 4.09 -3.12 -2.26
C LYS A 230 5.51 -2.74 -1.89
N LEU A 231 6.45 -3.62 -2.19
CA LEU A 231 7.88 -3.43 -1.94
C LEU A 231 8.62 -3.18 -3.24
N LEU A 232 9.64 -2.34 -3.19
CA LEU A 232 10.56 -2.07 -4.30
C LEU A 232 11.98 -2.36 -3.84
N THR A 233 12.67 -3.23 -4.57
CA THR A 233 14.07 -3.57 -4.36
C THR A 233 14.92 -2.93 -5.45
N ARG A 234 15.99 -2.25 -5.04
CA ARG A 234 16.98 -1.64 -5.92
C ARG A 234 18.35 -2.17 -5.57
N VAL A 235 19.09 -2.60 -6.59
CA VAL A 235 20.42 -3.19 -6.44
C VAL A 235 21.38 -2.58 -7.44
N PHE A 236 22.58 -2.27 -6.96
CA PHE A 236 23.78 -2.07 -7.78
C PHE A 236 24.73 -3.23 -7.53
N ASP A 237 25.12 -3.96 -8.58
CA ASP A 237 26.22 -4.90 -8.44
C ASP A 237 27.58 -4.17 -8.36
N ARG A 238 28.66 -4.91 -8.13
CA ARG A 238 30.04 -4.34 -8.04
C ARG A 238 30.60 -3.82 -9.37
N ARG A 239 29.79 -3.83 -10.43
CA ARG A 239 30.12 -3.32 -11.76
C ARG A 239 29.28 -2.08 -12.08
N ASP A 240 28.61 -1.51 -11.07
CA ASP A 240 27.67 -0.39 -11.19
C ASP A 240 26.44 -0.69 -12.07
N ILE A 241 26.11 -1.96 -12.31
CA ILE A 241 24.91 -2.32 -13.09
C ILE A 241 23.70 -2.29 -12.17
N PHE A 242 22.75 -1.42 -12.52
CA PHE A 242 21.49 -1.24 -11.79
C PHE A 242 20.42 -2.23 -12.24
N VAL A 243 19.69 -2.76 -11.26
CA VAL A 243 18.50 -3.57 -11.48
C VAL A 243 17.48 -3.30 -10.38
N GLN A 244 16.20 -3.31 -10.75
CA GLN A 244 15.11 -3.18 -9.79
C GLN A 244 13.95 -4.12 -10.09
N THR A 245 13.15 -4.37 -9.06
CA THR A 245 11.91 -5.14 -9.13
C THR A 245 10.99 -4.70 -8.01
N SER A 246 9.69 -4.81 -8.23
CA SER A 246 8.69 -4.65 -7.17
C SER A 246 7.87 -5.92 -7.01
N PHE A 247 7.24 -6.11 -5.85
CA PHE A 247 6.29 -7.19 -5.64
C PHE A 247 5.39 -6.90 -4.45
N MET A 248 4.32 -7.69 -4.32
CA MET A 248 3.51 -7.80 -3.11
C MET A 248 3.98 -9.02 -2.30
N PRO A 249 4.46 -8.86 -1.06
CA PRO A 249 4.80 -9.97 -0.19
C PRO A 249 3.55 -10.80 0.10
N GLU A 250 3.76 -12.10 0.28
CA GLU A 250 2.68 -13.05 0.56
C GLU A 250 2.20 -12.90 2.01
N LYS A 251 0.87 -12.83 2.20
CA LYS A 251 0.29 -12.77 3.54
C LYS A 251 0.42 -14.13 4.22
N LEU A 252 1.15 -14.20 5.33
CA LEU A 252 1.05 -15.32 6.27
C LEU A 252 -0.16 -15.05 7.14
N ILE A 253 -1.23 -15.81 6.92
CA ILE A 253 -2.51 -15.64 7.61
C ILE A 253 -2.39 -16.23 9.01
N ASP A 254 -2.46 -15.37 10.03
CA ASP A 254 -3.01 -15.74 11.33
C ASP A 254 -4.39 -15.09 11.46
N ASN A 255 -5.39 -15.90 11.83
CA ASN A 255 -6.79 -15.51 11.97
C ASN A 255 -6.93 -14.48 13.10
N LEU A 256 -7.22 -13.23 12.74
CA LEU A 256 -7.60 -12.17 13.69
C LEU A 256 -8.96 -11.59 13.29
N PRO A 257 -9.73 -11.10 14.28
CA PRO A 257 -11.13 -10.76 14.12
C PRO A 257 -11.31 -9.55 13.21
N ILE A 258 -12.18 -9.71 12.23
CA ILE A 258 -12.39 -8.79 11.10
C ILE A 258 -13.50 -7.82 11.43
N PHE A 259 -14.52 -8.34 12.08
CA PHE A 259 -15.64 -7.57 12.56
C PHE A 259 -15.88 -7.86 14.02
N LEU A 260 -16.19 -6.80 14.74
CA LEU A 260 -16.88 -6.90 16.00
C LEU A 260 -18.38 -6.80 15.73
N VAL A 261 -19.16 -7.67 16.35
CA VAL A 261 -20.62 -7.74 16.17
C VAL A 261 -21.29 -7.60 17.54
N GLY A 262 -22.12 -6.57 17.68
CA GLY A 262 -22.87 -6.27 18.89
C GLY A 262 -24.37 -6.41 18.69
N THR A 263 -25.09 -6.82 19.74
CA THR A 263 -26.52 -7.11 19.62
C THR A 263 -27.42 -6.28 20.53
N SER A 264 -28.74 -6.41 20.35
CA SER A 264 -29.76 -5.88 21.26
C SER A 264 -29.79 -6.54 22.64
N LYS A 265 -28.87 -7.49 22.89
CA LYS A 265 -28.57 -8.12 24.18
C LYS A 265 -27.12 -7.79 24.58
N PRO A 266 -26.69 -8.03 25.84
CA PRO A 266 -25.30 -7.86 26.25
C PRO A 266 -24.39 -8.96 25.68
N GLU A 267 -24.48 -9.20 24.37
CA GLU A 267 -23.72 -10.19 23.61
C GLU A 267 -22.82 -9.44 22.63
N ILE A 268 -21.57 -9.87 22.55
CA ILE A 268 -20.62 -9.41 21.56
C ILE A 268 -19.87 -10.60 20.98
N ALA A 269 -19.64 -10.58 19.68
CA ALA A 269 -18.96 -11.65 18.96
C ALA A 269 -17.92 -11.07 18.02
N GLU A 270 -16.96 -11.91 17.69
CA GLU A 270 -15.94 -11.64 16.69
C GLU A 270 -16.19 -12.50 15.45
N PHE A 271 -16.02 -11.92 14.26
CA PHE A 271 -16.09 -12.66 13.01
C PHE A 271 -14.72 -12.65 12.34
N ASP A 272 -14.11 -13.82 12.12
CA ASP A 272 -12.75 -13.98 11.57
C ASP A 272 -12.72 -14.35 10.07
N ASN A 273 -13.83 -14.11 9.34
CA ASN A 273 -14.13 -14.47 7.94
C ASN A 273 -14.69 -15.87 7.79
N THR A 274 -14.35 -16.74 8.72
CA THR A 274 -14.63 -18.17 8.66
C THR A 274 -15.64 -18.59 9.72
N SER A 275 -15.57 -17.98 10.90
CA SER A 275 -16.32 -18.34 12.07
C SER A 275 -16.73 -17.10 12.87
N LEU A 276 -17.91 -17.17 13.47
CA LEU A 276 -18.41 -16.19 14.41
C LEU A 276 -18.21 -16.75 15.83
N GLY A 277 -17.30 -16.17 16.61
CA GLY A 277 -16.96 -16.57 17.96
C GLY A 277 -17.56 -15.63 19.02
N SER A 278 -18.07 -16.15 20.13
CA SER A 278 -18.56 -15.29 21.21
C SER A 278 -17.40 -14.78 22.02
N LEU A 279 -17.44 -13.50 22.37
CA LEU A 279 -16.55 -12.93 23.36
C LEU A 279 -17.23 -12.94 24.72
N THR A 280 -16.43 -13.04 25.78
CA THR A 280 -16.93 -12.87 27.14
C THR A 280 -17.21 -11.39 27.38
N SER A 281 -18.48 -11.00 27.43
CA SER A 281 -18.90 -9.62 27.66
C SER A 281 -18.32 -9.06 28.97
N PRO A 282 -17.82 -7.82 28.98
CA PRO A 282 -17.36 -7.17 30.20
C PRO A 282 -18.52 -6.92 31.17
N SER A 283 -18.20 -6.83 32.47
CA SER A 283 -19.19 -6.54 33.49
C SER A 283 -19.86 -5.19 33.26
N GLY A 284 -21.20 -5.17 33.28
CA GLY A 284 -21.99 -3.97 33.08
C GLY A 284 -22.24 -3.59 31.63
N LEU A 285 -21.83 -4.41 30.65
CA LEU A 285 -22.25 -4.25 29.26
C LEU A 285 -23.79 -4.34 29.16
N GLY A 286 -24.41 -3.36 28.51
CA GLY A 286 -25.82 -3.38 28.13
C GLY A 286 -26.01 -3.95 26.73
N ALA A 287 -27.17 -3.71 26.12
CA ALA A 287 -27.29 -3.93 24.68
C ALA A 287 -26.29 -3.03 23.95
N VAL A 288 -25.60 -3.56 22.94
CA VAL A 288 -24.71 -2.77 22.09
C VAL A 288 -25.56 -1.95 21.13
N LEU A 289 -25.26 -0.66 21.06
CA LEU A 289 -26.00 0.30 20.24
C LEU A 289 -25.15 0.88 19.11
N SER A 290 -23.86 1.05 19.35
CA SER A 290 -22.92 1.58 18.38
C SER A 290 -21.53 1.04 18.63
N MET A 291 -20.74 0.93 17.57
CA MET A 291 -19.34 0.58 17.64
C MET A 291 -18.60 1.28 16.51
N GLY A 292 -17.34 1.61 16.73
CA GLY A 292 -16.44 2.01 15.66
C GLY A 292 -15.04 1.48 15.95
N SER A 293 -14.19 1.45 14.93
CA SER A 293 -12.79 1.08 15.01
C SER A 293 -11.94 2.25 14.55
N ASN A 294 -10.86 2.55 15.27
CA ASN A 294 -9.79 3.40 14.75
C ASN A 294 -8.64 2.58 14.15
N ALA A 295 -8.89 1.29 13.98
CA ALA A 295 -7.90 0.31 13.62
C ALA A 295 -6.73 0.28 14.61
N GLU A 296 -6.96 0.63 15.87
CA GLU A 296 -6.11 0.31 17.02
C GLU A 296 -6.90 -0.33 18.18
N TYR A 297 -8.19 -0.10 18.22
CA TYR A 297 -9.13 -0.68 19.15
C TYR A 297 -10.54 -0.29 18.71
N TRP A 298 -11.52 -1.00 19.24
CA TRP A 298 -12.91 -0.61 19.10
C TRP A 298 -13.35 0.22 20.28
N ILE A 299 -14.19 1.22 20.02
CA ILE A 299 -15.03 1.85 21.02
C ILE A 299 -16.45 1.31 20.87
N ILE A 300 -17.04 0.91 21.99
CA ILE A 300 -18.32 0.22 22.05
C ILE A 300 -19.26 1.01 22.94
N GLY A 301 -20.34 1.49 22.35
CA GLY A 301 -21.44 2.17 23.01
C GLY A 301 -22.54 1.20 23.43
N SER A 302 -23.06 1.35 24.66
CA SER A 302 -24.12 0.48 25.18
C SER A 302 -25.28 1.23 25.82
N THR A 303 -26.42 0.53 25.99
CA THR A 303 -27.61 1.08 26.67
C THR A 303 -27.39 1.48 28.13
N ASN A 304 -26.35 0.95 28.77
CA ASN A 304 -26.04 1.23 30.17
C ASN A 304 -25.23 2.53 30.38
N ARG A 305 -25.15 3.40 29.36
CA ARG A 305 -24.42 4.69 29.39
C ARG A 305 -22.90 4.51 29.51
N LYS A 306 -22.43 3.28 29.32
CA LYS A 306 -21.02 2.90 29.42
C LYS A 306 -20.40 2.81 28.05
N VAL A 307 -19.14 3.22 28.00
CA VAL A 307 -18.26 3.12 26.84
C VAL A 307 -17.15 2.14 27.17
N PHE A 308 -16.97 1.13 26.32
CA PHE A 308 -15.90 0.15 26.45
C PHE A 308 -14.90 0.28 25.30
N LYS A 309 -13.63 0.14 25.62
CA LYS A 309 -12.54 -0.07 24.68
C LYS A 309 -12.24 -1.55 24.59
N TYR A 310 -12.12 -2.10 23.37
CA TYR A 310 -11.66 -3.47 23.12
C TYR A 310 -10.40 -3.43 22.26
N ASP A 311 -9.28 -3.95 22.76
CA ASP A 311 -7.98 -3.92 22.07
C ASP A 311 -7.70 -5.20 21.23
N GLY A 312 -8.74 -6.01 21.00
CA GLY A 312 -8.61 -7.32 20.36
C GLY A 312 -8.37 -8.47 21.34
N GLN A 313 -8.15 -8.18 22.64
CA GLN A 313 -7.96 -9.20 23.67
C GLN A 313 -8.77 -8.92 24.94
N ASN A 314 -8.76 -7.67 25.40
CA ASN A 314 -9.30 -7.25 26.68
C ASN A 314 -10.27 -6.07 26.52
N PHE A 315 -11.31 -6.07 27.34
CA PHE A 315 -12.21 -4.94 27.49
C PHE A 315 -11.75 -4.03 28.63
N THR A 316 -11.75 -2.73 28.38
CA THR A 316 -11.51 -1.68 29.38
C THR A 316 -12.68 -0.70 29.37
N GLU A 317 -13.31 -0.45 30.52
CA GLU A 317 -14.32 0.62 30.62
C GLU A 317 -13.62 1.98 30.59
N VAL A 318 -14.00 2.81 29.62
CA VAL A 318 -13.41 4.15 29.41
C VAL A 318 -14.44 5.27 29.57
N THR A 319 -15.61 4.98 30.14
CA THR A 319 -16.69 5.95 30.38
C THR A 319 -16.16 7.23 31.07
N PRO A 320 -16.54 8.45 30.61
CA PRO A 320 -16.10 9.68 31.24
C PRO A 320 -16.59 9.76 32.70
N ILE A 321 -15.72 10.25 33.60
CA ILE A 321 -16.03 10.39 35.03
C ILE A 321 -16.77 11.72 35.30
N SER A 322 -16.34 12.80 34.64
CA SER A 322 -17.03 14.10 34.64
C SER A 322 -17.96 14.20 33.43
N ASN A 323 -19.08 14.92 33.57
CA ASN A 323 -20.06 15.12 32.49
C ASN A 323 -20.56 13.79 31.88
N GLN A 324 -20.79 12.79 32.71
CA GLN A 324 -21.19 11.43 32.30
C GLN A 324 -22.42 11.44 31.38
N PHE A 325 -22.44 10.53 30.40
CA PHE A 325 -23.60 10.31 29.54
C PHE A 325 -24.88 10.05 30.37
N THR A 326 -26.01 10.55 29.89
CA THR A 326 -27.31 10.43 30.59
C THR A 326 -28.22 9.38 29.97
N SER A 327 -27.88 8.90 28.77
CA SER A 327 -28.59 7.84 28.08
C SER A 327 -27.66 6.85 27.37
N GLY A 328 -28.25 5.86 26.70
CA GLY A 328 -27.50 4.87 25.94
C GLY A 328 -26.65 5.54 24.86
N ILE A 329 -25.44 5.04 24.68
CA ILE A 329 -24.47 5.57 23.71
C ILE A 329 -24.90 5.11 22.32
N SER A 330 -25.49 5.98 21.52
CA SER A 330 -26.14 5.63 20.25
C SER A 330 -25.28 5.84 19.02
N ALA A 331 -24.21 6.64 19.11
CA ALA A 331 -23.33 6.90 17.98
C ALA A 331 -21.87 7.01 18.44
N VAL A 332 -20.97 6.36 17.72
CA VAL A 332 -19.53 6.34 17.97
C VAL A 332 -18.86 6.24 16.61
N ASN A 333 -17.93 7.15 16.32
CA ASN A 333 -17.08 7.01 15.14
C ASN A 333 -15.71 7.68 15.36
N TRP A 334 -14.72 7.26 14.58
CA TRP A 334 -13.33 7.72 14.62
C TRP A 334 -13.02 8.61 13.41
N GLY A 335 -12.22 9.64 13.64
CA GLY A 335 -11.85 10.60 12.61
C GLY A 335 -10.93 11.67 13.18
N ASP A 336 -10.08 12.27 12.34
CA ASP A 336 -9.21 13.39 12.75
C ASP A 336 -8.36 13.12 14.01
N GLY A 337 -8.02 11.85 14.27
CA GLY A 337 -7.23 11.45 15.44
C GLY A 337 -8.00 11.40 16.77
N TYR A 338 -9.33 11.41 16.77
CA TYR A 338 -10.15 11.24 17.97
C TYR A 338 -11.49 10.54 17.68
N TRP A 339 -12.14 10.10 18.75
CA TRP A 339 -13.50 9.59 18.72
C TRP A 339 -14.49 10.71 19.00
N LEU A 340 -15.59 10.74 18.26
CA LEU A 340 -16.81 11.42 18.70
C LEU A 340 -17.81 10.37 19.20
N VAL A 341 -18.38 10.63 20.37
CA VAL A 341 -19.28 9.71 21.07
C VAL A 341 -20.52 10.47 21.51
N GLY A 342 -21.68 10.02 21.05
CA GLY A 342 -22.99 10.62 21.30
C GLY A 342 -23.95 9.69 22.05
N ASP A 343 -24.83 10.27 22.88
CA ASP A 343 -25.91 9.54 23.55
C ASP A 343 -27.31 9.94 23.07
N ARG A 344 -28.31 9.13 23.46
CA ARG A 344 -29.73 9.33 23.12
C ARG A 344 -30.39 10.55 23.78
N ASP A 345 -29.70 11.28 24.66
CA ASP A 345 -30.20 12.55 25.23
C ASP A 345 -29.50 13.77 24.59
N GLY A 346 -28.73 13.57 23.53
CA GLY A 346 -28.07 14.66 22.80
C GLY A 346 -26.75 15.12 23.42
N ARG A 347 -26.16 14.36 24.35
CA ARG A 347 -24.79 14.61 24.80
C ARG A 347 -23.82 14.12 23.75
N ILE A 348 -22.75 14.89 23.55
CA ILE A 348 -21.67 14.53 22.64
C ILE A 348 -20.32 14.90 23.23
N GLN A 349 -19.39 13.97 23.19
CA GLN A 349 -18.05 14.15 23.76
C GLN A 349 -16.99 13.65 22.79
N LYS A 350 -15.83 14.29 22.85
CA LYS A 350 -14.62 13.88 22.15
C LYS A 350 -13.74 13.03 23.07
N TYR A 351 -13.18 11.95 22.56
CA TYR A 351 -12.22 11.11 23.26
C TYR A 351 -10.95 10.89 22.44
N ASP A 352 -9.79 11.26 22.97
CA ASP A 352 -8.49 11.18 22.28
C ASP A 352 -7.73 9.86 22.51
N GLY A 353 -8.39 8.87 23.14
CA GLY A 353 -7.75 7.62 23.57
C GLY A 353 -7.25 7.66 25.02
N SER A 354 -7.26 8.82 25.67
CA SER A 354 -6.84 9.00 27.06
C SER A 354 -7.74 9.92 27.88
N SER A 355 -8.29 10.98 27.26
CA SER A 355 -9.01 12.05 27.91
C SER A 355 -10.31 12.39 27.17
N TRP A 356 -11.29 12.86 27.92
CA TRP A 356 -12.60 13.26 27.42
C TRP A 356 -12.75 14.78 27.41
N THR A 357 -13.29 15.31 26.32
CA THR A 357 -13.71 16.72 26.20
C THR A 357 -15.20 16.77 25.93
N ASP A 358 -15.95 17.47 26.78
CA ASP A 358 -17.39 17.67 26.57
C ASP A 358 -17.63 18.73 25.49
N LEU A 359 -18.44 18.40 24.49
CA LEU A 359 -18.83 19.27 23.37
C LEU A 359 -20.34 19.55 23.37
N THR A 360 -21.05 19.12 24.42
CA THR A 360 -22.51 19.08 24.46
C THR A 360 -23.15 20.45 24.30
N ALA A 361 -22.59 21.48 24.97
CA ALA A 361 -23.16 22.82 24.96
C ALA A 361 -22.97 23.50 23.59
N GLU A 362 -21.81 23.32 22.98
CA GLU A 362 -21.44 23.88 21.68
C GLU A 362 -22.24 23.22 20.54
N ALA A 363 -22.48 21.91 20.63
CA ALA A 363 -23.24 21.18 19.64
C ALA A 363 -24.74 21.52 19.65
N GLY A 364 -25.29 21.79 20.85
CA GLY A 364 -26.66 22.28 21.02
C GLY A 364 -27.77 21.25 20.80
N PHE A 365 -27.45 19.95 20.73
CA PHE A 365 -28.47 18.88 20.63
C PHE A 365 -29.18 18.66 21.98
N ASN A 366 -28.45 18.62 23.09
CA ASN A 366 -29.01 18.36 24.41
C ASN A 366 -30.07 19.39 24.87
N SER A 367 -29.92 20.67 24.49
CA SER A 367 -30.92 21.71 24.81
C SER A 367 -32.28 21.47 24.16
N LEU A 368 -32.32 20.64 23.12
CA LEU A 368 -33.52 20.20 22.42
C LEU A 368 -34.02 18.83 22.90
N GLY A 369 -33.26 18.13 23.76
CA GLY A 369 -33.57 16.77 24.21
C GLY A 369 -33.64 15.74 23.08
N ILE A 370 -32.88 15.97 22.00
CA ILE A 370 -32.87 15.13 20.79
C ILE A 370 -31.66 14.19 20.81
N PRO A 371 -31.81 12.94 20.36
CA PRO A 371 -30.74 11.94 20.38
C PRO A 371 -29.64 12.27 19.38
N ILE A 372 -28.39 11.97 19.72
CA ILE A 372 -27.36 11.80 18.69
C ILE A 372 -27.54 10.43 18.08
N SER A 373 -28.03 10.35 16.86
CA SER A 373 -28.38 9.08 16.22
C SER A 373 -27.28 8.53 15.33
N GLU A 374 -26.48 9.40 14.72
CA GLU A 374 -25.43 9.01 13.78
C GLU A 374 -24.25 9.97 13.81
N ILE A 375 -23.03 9.47 13.63
CA ILE A 375 -21.80 10.26 13.55
C ILE A 375 -20.92 9.64 12.47
N GLU A 376 -20.47 10.45 11.52
CA GLU A 376 -19.59 9.98 10.45
C GLU A 376 -18.49 11.00 10.16
N TRP A 377 -17.28 10.50 9.89
CA TRP A 377 -16.12 11.31 9.50
C TRP A 377 -15.91 11.21 7.98
N ASN A 378 -15.40 12.28 7.38
CA ASN A 378 -14.96 12.25 6.00
C ASN A 378 -13.57 12.87 5.90
N GLU A 379 -12.60 12.05 5.50
CA GLU A 379 -11.20 12.44 5.40
C GLU A 379 -10.95 13.55 4.36
N ASP A 380 -11.62 13.49 3.22
CA ASP A 380 -11.46 14.45 2.12
C ASP A 380 -12.07 15.81 2.46
N PHE A 381 -13.22 15.81 3.13
CA PHE A 381 -13.90 17.02 3.58
C PHE A 381 -13.36 17.60 4.87
N GLN A 382 -12.68 16.79 5.67
CA GLN A 382 -12.10 17.17 6.97
C GLN A 382 -13.12 17.74 7.96
N TYR A 383 -14.31 17.14 7.99
CA TYR A 383 -15.32 17.45 9.00
C TYR A 383 -16.22 16.25 9.26
N TRP A 384 -16.85 16.25 10.42
CA TRP A 384 -17.87 15.29 10.81
C TRP A 384 -19.25 15.73 10.34
N LEU A 385 -20.11 14.78 9.99
CA LEU A 385 -21.55 14.96 10.05
C LEU A 385 -22.12 14.23 11.25
N VAL A 386 -23.04 14.91 11.94
CA VAL A 386 -23.74 14.39 13.11
C VAL A 386 -25.25 14.51 12.87
N GLY A 387 -25.92 13.36 12.88
CA GLY A 387 -27.35 13.19 12.68
C GLY A 387 -28.13 13.12 13.99
N SER A 388 -29.35 13.64 13.96
CA SER A 388 -30.32 13.65 15.05
C SER A 388 -31.73 13.83 14.46
N ASN A 389 -32.81 13.78 15.27
CA ASN A 389 -34.20 14.07 14.86
C ASN A 389 -34.34 15.22 13.85
N SER A 390 -34.41 14.86 12.57
CA SER A 390 -34.51 15.74 11.39
C SER A 390 -33.40 16.79 11.22
N ILE A 391 -32.33 16.74 12.01
CA ILE A 391 -31.26 17.73 12.04
C ILE A 391 -29.94 17.05 11.67
N VAL A 392 -29.17 17.71 10.80
CA VAL A 392 -27.79 17.33 10.47
C VAL A 392 -26.89 18.53 10.74
N LYS A 393 -25.89 18.34 11.60
CA LYS A 393 -24.86 19.35 11.86
C LYS A 393 -23.51 18.87 11.36
N LYS A 394 -22.72 19.82 10.89
CA LYS A 394 -21.31 19.68 10.56
C LYS A 394 -20.45 20.13 11.75
N PHE A 395 -19.36 19.41 12.02
CA PHE A 395 -18.33 19.82 12.98
C PHE A 395 -16.93 19.70 12.37
N ASP A 396 -16.19 20.81 12.31
CA ASP A 396 -14.82 20.87 11.72
C ASP A 396 -13.70 20.72 12.76
N GLY A 397 -14.02 20.18 13.94
CA GLY A 397 -13.10 20.11 15.08
C GLY A 397 -13.17 21.34 16.00
N THR A 398 -13.78 22.45 15.55
CA THR A 398 -13.90 23.69 16.35
C THR A 398 -15.32 24.26 16.35
N ILE A 399 -15.98 24.32 15.20
CA ILE A 399 -17.24 25.02 14.99
C ILE A 399 -18.33 24.03 14.56
N TRP A 400 -19.50 24.16 15.20
CA TRP A 400 -20.73 23.48 14.81
C TRP A 400 -21.53 24.34 13.84
N THR A 401 -21.93 23.77 12.71
CA THR A 401 -22.77 24.43 11.70
C THR A 401 -23.98 23.58 11.38
N ASP A 402 -25.18 24.14 11.43
CA ASP A 402 -26.38 23.45 10.95
C ASP A 402 -26.36 23.40 9.42
N VAL A 403 -26.38 22.19 8.87
CA VAL A 403 -26.37 21.94 7.43
C VAL A 403 -27.60 21.16 7.00
N SER A 404 -28.67 21.16 7.79
CA SER A 404 -29.90 20.42 7.48
C SER A 404 -30.46 20.79 6.10
N PRO A 405 -31.01 19.83 5.34
CA PRO A 405 -31.41 20.04 3.96
C PRO A 405 -32.56 21.04 3.83
N THR A 406 -32.45 21.92 2.83
CA THR A 406 -33.49 22.89 2.47
C THR A 406 -34.35 22.45 1.29
N VAL A 407 -33.84 21.52 0.46
CA VAL A 407 -34.55 21.01 -0.73
C VAL A 407 -35.70 20.06 -0.38
N ARG A 408 -35.51 19.26 0.67
CA ARG A 408 -36.53 18.44 1.33
C ARG A 408 -36.08 18.23 2.77
N GLN A 409 -36.96 18.46 3.74
CA GLN A 409 -36.60 18.21 5.13
C GLN A 409 -36.63 16.71 5.42
N PHE A 410 -35.72 16.25 6.29
CA PHE A 410 -35.89 14.97 6.96
C PHE A 410 -37.13 15.03 7.85
N GLU A 411 -37.82 13.92 7.98
CA GLU A 411 -39.13 13.81 8.62
C GLU A 411 -39.07 13.03 9.96
N ASP A 412 -37.90 12.48 10.30
CA ASP A 412 -37.67 11.67 11.51
C ASP A 412 -36.18 11.68 11.92
N GLU A 413 -35.82 10.85 12.91
CA GLU A 413 -34.44 10.54 13.30
C GLU A 413 -33.61 10.11 12.08
N ILE A 414 -32.37 10.61 11.99
CA ILE A 414 -31.42 10.15 10.98
C ILE A 414 -31.02 8.72 11.32
N GLY A 415 -31.29 7.80 10.40
CA GLY A 415 -30.99 6.39 10.58
C GLY A 415 -29.68 5.95 9.94
N GLY A 416 -29.07 6.77 9.08
CA GLY A 416 -27.73 6.47 8.58
C GLY A 416 -27.10 7.63 7.83
N ILE A 417 -25.78 7.72 7.95
CA ILE A 417 -24.89 8.67 7.27
C ILE A 417 -23.69 7.85 6.81
N SER A 418 -23.27 8.03 5.58
CA SER A 418 -21.98 7.53 5.10
C SER A 418 -21.44 8.45 4.00
N CYS A 419 -20.17 8.33 3.62
CA CYS A 419 -19.60 9.13 2.55
C CYS A 419 -18.64 8.37 1.63
N ASP A 420 -18.51 8.86 0.39
CA ASP A 420 -17.58 8.35 -0.62
C ASP A 420 -16.30 9.21 -0.76
N GLY A 421 -16.03 10.05 0.25
CA GLY A 421 -15.01 11.11 0.19
C GLY A 421 -15.51 12.40 -0.49
N SER A 422 -16.28 12.31 -1.57
CA SER A 422 -16.77 13.47 -2.32
C SER A 422 -18.21 13.89 -2.00
N THR A 423 -19.00 12.98 -1.44
CA THR A 423 -20.43 13.09 -1.23
C THR A 423 -20.82 12.32 0.02
N TRP A 424 -21.69 12.92 0.82
CA TRP A 424 -22.41 12.24 1.90
C TRP A 424 -23.74 11.69 1.40
N LEU A 425 -24.12 10.51 1.85
CA LEU A 425 -25.47 9.98 1.72
C LEU A 425 -26.10 9.90 3.10
N VAL A 426 -27.28 10.51 3.27
CA VAL A 426 -27.97 10.62 4.56
C VAL A 426 -29.43 10.19 4.42
N GLY A 427 -29.87 9.28 5.29
CA GLY A 427 -31.23 8.74 5.30
C GLY A 427 -31.89 8.80 6.67
N ASP A 428 -33.22 8.92 6.71
CA ASP A 428 -34.01 8.95 7.95
C ASP A 428 -34.94 7.74 8.15
N LEU A 429 -35.51 7.64 9.35
CA LEU A 429 -36.44 6.58 9.72
C LEU A 429 -37.82 6.65 9.01
N LYS A 430 -38.06 7.64 8.14
CA LYS A 430 -39.24 7.71 7.25
C LYS A 430 -38.91 7.36 5.81
N GLY A 431 -37.65 7.05 5.51
CA GLY A 431 -37.19 6.67 4.19
C GLY A 431 -36.89 7.87 3.28
N VAL A 432 -36.78 9.08 3.83
CA VAL A 432 -36.21 10.24 3.13
C VAL A 432 -34.70 10.02 3.03
N ILE A 433 -34.15 10.18 1.83
CA ILE A 433 -32.70 10.00 1.58
C ILE A 433 -32.20 11.06 0.61
N GLN A 434 -31.04 11.62 0.93
CA GLN A 434 -30.47 12.76 0.23
C GLN A 434 -28.94 12.65 0.17
N ALA A 435 -28.37 13.20 -0.90
CA ALA A 435 -26.93 13.34 -1.06
C ALA A 435 -26.49 14.78 -0.75
N PHE A 436 -25.36 14.96 -0.08
CA PHE A 436 -24.77 16.27 0.22
C PHE A 436 -23.32 16.33 -0.24
N ASN A 437 -22.99 17.27 -1.14
CA ASN A 437 -21.64 17.42 -1.70
C ASN A 437 -20.75 18.39 -0.90
N GLY A 438 -21.08 18.65 0.36
CA GLY A 438 -20.43 19.65 1.20
C GLY A 438 -20.98 21.07 1.08
N THR A 439 -21.81 21.35 0.07
CA THR A 439 -22.44 22.67 -0.12
C THR A 439 -23.93 22.62 -0.42
N GLN A 440 -24.39 21.63 -1.18
CA GLN A 440 -25.75 21.50 -1.66
C GLN A 440 -26.30 20.10 -1.43
N TRP A 441 -27.60 20.05 -1.14
CA TRP A 441 -28.36 18.82 -1.00
C TRP A 441 -29.06 18.46 -2.31
N THR A 442 -29.07 17.17 -2.62
CA THR A 442 -29.84 16.58 -3.71
C THR A 442 -30.78 15.52 -3.12
N ASN A 443 -32.08 15.67 -3.37
CA ASN A 443 -33.09 14.73 -2.90
C ASN A 443 -33.11 13.48 -3.80
N LEU A 444 -32.92 12.29 -3.21
CA LEU A 444 -32.91 10.99 -3.88
C LEU A 444 -34.08 10.08 -3.46
N THR A 445 -35.03 10.63 -2.70
CA THR A 445 -36.03 9.85 -1.96
C THR A 445 -36.93 9.02 -2.89
N SER A 446 -37.34 9.59 -4.02
CA SER A 446 -38.25 8.92 -4.95
C SER A 446 -37.57 7.78 -5.69
N GLU A 447 -36.33 8.01 -6.12
CA GLU A 447 -35.48 7.09 -6.87
C GLU A 447 -35.05 5.90 -6.00
N ALA A 448 -34.67 6.18 -4.74
CA ALA A 448 -34.32 5.15 -3.78
C ALA A 448 -35.53 4.28 -3.42
N GLY A 449 -36.71 4.88 -3.32
CA GLY A 449 -37.97 4.19 -3.14
C GLY A 449 -38.17 3.59 -1.74
N PHE A 450 -37.46 4.04 -0.71
CA PHE A 450 -37.68 3.65 0.70
C PHE A 450 -38.93 4.32 1.30
N TYR A 451 -39.24 5.54 0.86
CA TYR A 451 -40.36 6.33 1.36
C TYR A 451 -41.75 5.73 1.10
N SER A 452 -41.96 5.01 -0.02
CA SER A 452 -43.24 4.36 -0.29
C SER A 452 -43.47 3.22 0.71
N ASN A 453 -44.61 3.27 1.42
CA ASN A 453 -45.02 2.39 2.52
C ASN A 453 -44.33 2.61 3.89
N GLY A 454 -43.63 3.72 4.10
CA GLY A 454 -43.03 4.04 5.39
C GLY A 454 -41.92 3.07 5.80
N THR A 455 -41.05 2.72 4.84
CA THR A 455 -39.89 1.88 5.11
C THR A 455 -38.79 2.75 5.69
N SER A 456 -38.44 2.53 6.96
CA SER A 456 -37.32 3.22 7.62
C SER A 456 -36.00 2.83 6.96
N ILE A 457 -35.08 3.80 6.83
CA ILE A 457 -33.66 3.54 6.56
C ILE A 457 -32.97 3.48 7.90
N TYR A 458 -32.31 2.37 8.22
CA TYR A 458 -31.70 2.15 9.54
C TYR A 458 -30.17 2.17 9.52
N THR A 459 -29.55 2.13 8.33
CA THR A 459 -28.09 2.10 8.20
C THR A 459 -27.71 2.37 6.75
N ILE A 460 -26.57 3.05 6.57
CA ILE A 460 -25.95 3.33 5.28
C ILE A 460 -24.46 3.13 5.48
N ASP A 461 -23.80 2.50 4.51
CA ASP A 461 -22.35 2.39 4.51
C ASP A 461 -21.79 2.47 3.08
N TRP A 462 -20.53 2.89 2.96
CA TRP A 462 -19.82 3.06 1.70
C TRP A 462 -18.72 2.02 1.56
N GLY A 463 -18.67 1.36 0.40
CA GLY A 463 -17.67 0.35 0.11
C GLY A 463 -17.73 -0.09 -1.35
N ASP A 464 -16.64 -0.64 -1.90
CA ASP A 464 -16.60 -1.11 -3.30
C ASP A 464 -17.18 -0.09 -4.33
N ASN A 465 -16.90 1.20 -4.12
CA ASN A 465 -17.43 2.30 -4.93
C ASN A 465 -18.97 2.42 -4.98
N LYS A 466 -19.67 1.96 -3.94
CA LYS A 466 -21.14 2.00 -3.84
C LYS A 466 -21.56 2.25 -2.39
N PHE A 467 -22.68 2.93 -2.22
CA PHE A 467 -23.39 2.94 -0.95
C PHE A 467 -24.29 1.70 -0.87
N LEU A 468 -24.28 1.02 0.27
CA LEU A 468 -25.27 0.01 0.62
C LEU A 468 -26.20 0.59 1.68
N VAL A 469 -27.51 0.57 1.38
CA VAL A 469 -28.54 1.19 2.22
C VAL A 469 -29.48 0.10 2.73
N GLY A 470 -29.51 -0.09 4.04
CA GLY A 470 -30.35 -1.06 4.73
C GLY A 470 -31.57 -0.40 5.38
N GLY A 471 -32.70 -1.10 5.35
CA GLY A 471 -33.92 -0.60 5.95
C GLY A 471 -34.85 -1.68 6.47
N LYS A 472 -36.06 -1.23 6.80
CA LYS A 472 -37.13 -2.05 7.34
C LYS A 472 -37.63 -3.12 6.37
N ASP A 473 -38.14 -4.22 6.91
CA ASP A 473 -38.78 -5.33 6.21
C ASP A 473 -37.86 -6.02 5.17
N GLY A 474 -36.54 -6.04 5.44
CA GLY A 474 -35.53 -6.68 4.59
C GLY A 474 -35.17 -5.89 3.32
N LYS A 475 -35.57 -4.62 3.24
CA LYS A 475 -35.29 -3.78 2.08
C LYS A 475 -33.84 -3.31 2.10
N ILE A 476 -33.10 -3.64 1.05
CA ILE A 476 -31.70 -3.24 0.90
C ILE A 476 -31.37 -2.91 -0.56
N LYS A 477 -30.67 -1.80 -0.75
CA LYS A 477 -30.34 -1.27 -2.08
C LYS A 477 -28.92 -0.76 -2.16
N MET A 478 -28.34 -0.86 -3.34
CA MET A 478 -27.06 -0.24 -3.67
C MET A 478 -27.25 1.04 -4.47
N TYR A 479 -26.39 2.02 -4.25
CA TYR A 479 -26.33 3.27 -5.01
C TYR A 479 -24.89 3.57 -5.42
N ASN A 480 -24.65 3.75 -6.72
CA ASN A 480 -23.30 4.01 -7.27
C ASN A 480 -23.03 5.49 -7.57
N GLY A 481 -23.78 6.41 -6.96
CA GLY A 481 -23.74 7.85 -7.26
C GLY A 481 -24.63 8.27 -8.45
N SER A 482 -25.22 7.34 -9.19
CA SER A 482 -26.06 7.66 -10.36
C SER A 482 -27.34 6.82 -10.48
N SER A 483 -27.30 5.55 -10.10
CA SER A 483 -28.43 4.64 -10.19
C SER A 483 -28.55 3.75 -8.95
N TRP A 484 -29.79 3.33 -8.69
CA TRP A 484 -30.14 2.41 -7.61
C TRP A 484 -30.30 0.99 -8.13
N LEU A 485 -29.80 0.01 -7.38
CA LEU A 485 -30.03 -1.41 -7.62
C LEU A 485 -30.68 -2.04 -6.38
N ASP A 486 -31.78 -2.75 -6.57
CA ASP A 486 -32.44 -3.51 -5.50
C ASP A 486 -31.76 -4.87 -5.33
N VAL A 487 -31.25 -5.14 -4.13
CA VAL A 487 -30.58 -6.40 -3.77
C VAL A 487 -31.31 -7.15 -2.67
N SER A 488 -32.55 -6.76 -2.35
CA SER A 488 -33.36 -7.31 -1.25
C SER A 488 -33.64 -8.81 -1.39
N SER A 489 -33.69 -9.33 -2.63
CA SER A 489 -33.91 -10.76 -2.87
C SER A 489 -32.78 -11.64 -2.30
N GLY A 490 -31.56 -11.12 -2.22
CA GLY A 490 -30.41 -11.84 -1.69
C GLY A 490 -30.39 -11.94 -0.17
N TRP A 491 -31.00 -10.98 0.54
CA TRP A 491 -31.20 -11.03 2.00
C TRP A 491 -32.14 -12.18 2.42
N GLY A 492 -33.06 -12.57 1.54
CA GLY A 492 -33.85 -13.80 1.68
C GLY A 492 -34.86 -13.81 2.83
N SER A 493 -35.11 -12.68 3.51
CA SER A 493 -36.09 -12.56 4.60
C SER A 493 -36.76 -11.17 4.61
N ASN A 494 -37.80 -11.01 5.44
CA ASN A 494 -38.46 -9.74 5.72
C ASN A 494 -38.01 -9.13 7.06
N LYS A 495 -36.86 -9.54 7.59
CA LYS A 495 -36.31 -8.98 8.83
C LYS A 495 -35.60 -7.66 8.53
N ASP A 496 -35.68 -6.72 9.46
CA ASP A 496 -35.03 -5.41 9.32
C ASP A 496 -33.51 -5.56 9.17
N ILE A 497 -32.91 -4.70 8.34
CA ILE A 497 -31.46 -4.52 8.23
C ILE A 497 -31.07 -3.40 9.18
N LEU A 498 -30.26 -3.68 10.19
CA LEU A 498 -30.01 -2.77 11.31
C LEU A 498 -28.57 -2.28 11.39
N ALA A 499 -27.62 -3.00 10.77
CA ALA A 499 -26.22 -2.59 10.74
C ALA A 499 -25.57 -3.09 9.45
N ILE A 500 -24.75 -2.24 8.84
CA ILE A 500 -23.95 -2.55 7.65
C ILE A 500 -22.58 -1.95 7.86
N GLU A 501 -21.55 -2.68 7.44
CA GLU A 501 -20.18 -2.21 7.50
C GLU A 501 -19.33 -2.90 6.43
N TYR A 502 -18.59 -2.12 5.65
CA TYR A 502 -17.64 -2.60 4.65
C TYR A 502 -16.28 -2.88 5.27
N SER A 503 -15.61 -3.90 4.75
CA SER A 503 -14.21 -4.15 5.06
C SER A 503 -13.37 -4.11 3.79
N ASP A 504 -12.52 -3.09 3.65
CA ASP A 504 -11.52 -3.00 2.58
C ASP A 504 -10.59 -4.22 2.51
N THR A 505 -10.31 -4.85 3.67
CA THR A 505 -9.42 -6.01 3.75
C THR A 505 -9.96 -7.23 3.00
N TYR A 506 -11.29 -7.39 2.94
CA TYR A 506 -11.95 -8.58 2.38
C TYR A 506 -12.90 -8.26 1.23
N ALA A 507 -13.07 -6.98 0.93
CA ALA A 507 -13.91 -6.48 -0.16
C ALA A 507 -15.38 -6.94 -0.08
N TYR A 508 -15.98 -6.92 1.12
CA TYR A 508 -17.39 -7.20 1.32
C TYR A 508 -17.98 -6.41 2.48
N TRP A 509 -19.30 -6.26 2.49
CA TRP A 509 -20.08 -5.80 3.64
C TRP A 509 -20.44 -6.95 4.55
N LEU A 510 -20.33 -6.74 5.86
CA LEU A 510 -21.06 -7.53 6.85
C LEU A 510 -22.39 -6.84 7.12
N VAL A 511 -23.48 -7.58 6.99
CA VAL A 511 -24.85 -7.06 7.08
C VAL A 511 -25.56 -7.78 8.21
N GLY A 512 -25.97 -7.02 9.22
CA GLY A 512 -26.70 -7.47 10.40
C GLY A 512 -28.17 -7.04 10.36
N GLY A 513 -29.04 -7.91 10.86
CA GLY A 513 -30.47 -7.63 10.95
C GLY A 513 -31.14 -8.20 12.20
N SER A 514 -32.47 -8.17 12.23
CA SER A 514 -33.24 -8.64 13.38
C SER A 514 -33.06 -10.14 13.66
N TYR A 515 -33.29 -10.54 14.91
CA TYR A 515 -33.25 -11.94 15.36
C TYR A 515 -31.96 -12.66 14.95
N GLY A 516 -30.81 -12.00 15.10
CA GLY A 516 -29.48 -12.54 14.83
C GLY A 516 -29.18 -12.84 13.36
N GLN A 517 -29.98 -12.35 12.40
CA GLN A 517 -29.68 -12.57 10.98
C GLN A 517 -28.40 -11.81 10.61
N ILE A 518 -27.46 -12.51 9.98
CA ILE A 518 -26.16 -11.94 9.62
C ILE A 518 -25.65 -12.59 8.33
N MET A 519 -25.18 -11.77 7.41
CA MET A 519 -24.73 -12.20 6.09
C MET A 519 -23.52 -11.37 5.63
N THR A 520 -22.71 -11.92 4.73
CA THR A 520 -21.73 -11.12 3.98
C THR A 520 -22.24 -10.88 2.56
N PHE A 521 -21.92 -9.71 2.00
CA PHE A 521 -22.28 -9.31 0.65
C PHE A 521 -21.08 -8.68 -0.06
N ASP A 522 -20.63 -9.23 -1.20
CA ASP A 522 -19.45 -8.75 -1.93
C ASP A 522 -19.78 -7.73 -3.05
N GLY A 523 -20.99 -7.17 -3.03
CA GLY A 523 -21.52 -6.35 -4.13
C GLY A 523 -22.26 -7.15 -5.21
N SER A 524 -22.17 -8.49 -5.18
CA SER A 524 -22.84 -9.38 -6.14
C SER A 524 -23.48 -10.62 -5.51
N LEU A 525 -22.81 -11.25 -4.56
CA LEU A 525 -23.18 -12.51 -3.95
C LEU A 525 -23.38 -12.34 -2.44
N TRP A 526 -24.43 -12.99 -1.95
CA TRP A 526 -24.76 -13.09 -0.54
C TRP A 526 -24.28 -14.43 0.01
N ARG A 527 -23.71 -14.41 1.21
CA ARG A 527 -23.37 -15.61 2.00
C ARG A 527 -24.00 -15.50 3.37
N ASP A 528 -24.86 -16.47 3.70
CA ASP A 528 -25.55 -16.53 4.98
C ASP A 528 -24.62 -17.04 6.08
N LEU A 529 -24.57 -16.30 7.20
CA LEU A 529 -23.81 -16.64 8.41
C LEU A 529 -24.73 -16.91 9.61
N THR A 530 -26.06 -16.81 9.45
CA THR A 530 -27.06 -16.82 10.53
C THR A 530 -27.06 -18.11 11.35
N ASN A 531 -26.75 -19.25 10.73
CA ASN A 531 -26.77 -20.55 11.41
C ASN A 531 -25.52 -20.81 12.28
N HIS A 532 -24.57 -19.88 12.35
CA HIS A 532 -23.44 -19.92 13.28
C HIS A 532 -23.89 -19.34 14.64
N ALA A 533 -24.64 -20.16 15.37
CA ALA A 533 -25.57 -19.84 16.46
C ALA A 533 -24.97 -19.24 17.76
N VAL A 534 -24.25 -18.12 17.67
CA VAL A 534 -23.62 -17.48 18.83
C VAL A 534 -24.37 -16.25 19.33
N LEU A 535 -25.13 -15.59 18.45
CA LEU A 535 -25.86 -14.36 18.75
C LEU A 535 -27.38 -14.61 18.72
N SER A 536 -28.09 -14.02 19.69
CA SER A 536 -29.54 -14.24 19.84
C SER A 536 -30.35 -12.95 19.93
N GLY A 537 -29.70 -11.79 19.98
CA GLY A 537 -30.30 -10.47 19.82
C GLY A 537 -30.34 -10.01 18.37
N ASP A 538 -30.97 -8.87 18.12
CA ASP A 538 -30.88 -8.14 16.86
C ASP A 538 -29.46 -7.62 16.67
N ILE A 539 -28.91 -7.67 15.46
CA ILE A 539 -27.55 -7.18 15.20
C ILE A 539 -27.60 -5.66 15.02
N ASN A 540 -27.37 -4.91 16.11
CA ASN A 540 -27.50 -3.46 16.13
C ASN A 540 -26.23 -2.71 15.69
N ALA A 541 -25.08 -3.36 15.78
CA ALA A 541 -23.81 -2.75 15.41
C ALA A 541 -22.88 -3.80 14.85
N VAL A 542 -22.25 -3.47 13.72
CA VAL A 542 -21.08 -4.16 13.17
C VAL A 542 -20.01 -3.11 12.97
N SER A 543 -18.75 -3.46 13.20
CA SER A 543 -17.64 -2.56 12.93
C SER A 543 -16.46 -3.37 12.43
N ALA A 544 -15.95 -2.99 11.27
CA ALA A 544 -14.77 -3.58 10.68
C ALA A 544 -13.57 -3.07 11.44
N GLU A 545 -12.49 -3.83 11.42
CA GLU A 545 -11.24 -3.38 12.02
C GLU A 545 -10.68 -2.12 11.32
N PHE A 546 -10.99 -1.91 10.05
CA PHE A 546 -10.47 -0.80 9.25
C PHE A 546 -11.53 -0.26 8.28
N GLN A 547 -11.70 1.06 8.30
CA GLN A 547 -12.40 1.88 7.32
C GLN A 547 -11.41 2.92 6.76
N CYS A 548 -11.43 3.18 5.45
CA CYS A 548 -10.78 4.34 4.84
C CYS A 548 -11.66 5.58 4.92
#